data_AF-A0A5N9DMC8-F1
#
_entry.id   AF-A0A5N9DMC8-F1
#
_cell.length_a   1.000
_cell.length_b   1.000
_cell.length_c   1.000
_cell.angle_alpha   90.00
_cell.angle_beta   90.00
_cell.angle_gamma   90.00
#
_symmetry.space_group_name_H-M   'P 1'
#
loop_
_entity.id
_entity.type
_entity.pdbx_description
1 polymer ?
#
loop_
_entity_poly.entity_id
_entity_poly.type
_entity_poly.pdbx_seq_one_letter_code
_entity_poly.pdbx_strand_id
1 'polypeptide(L)'
;MEITIALLSIAVIAYPFLRSEKYKSIFEKLGTRDKILAERLRIYSKIHDLEAELSSGDLTNSEFLLMRDELRMSAAKLLKQESEPPISVSGNELEAEVARQREQSRQASEDRDL
;
A
#
# COMPACT_ATOMS: atom_id res chain seq x y z
N MET A 1 -35.52 23.83 13.23
CA MET A 1 -34.68 22.76 13.83
C MET A 1 -34.40 21.62 12.85
N GLU A 2 -35.26 21.40 11.85
CA GLU A 2 -35.08 20.31 10.87
C GLU A 2 -33.93 20.57 9.86
N ILE A 3 -33.79 21.81 9.39
CA ILE A 3 -32.74 22.20 8.41
C ILE A 3 -31.33 22.05 9.01
N THR A 4 -31.16 22.35 10.30
CA THR A 4 -29.88 22.23 11.00
C THR A 4 -29.45 20.77 11.16
N ILE A 5 -30.39 19.85 11.37
CA ILE A 5 -30.10 18.40 11.48
C ILE A 5 -29.69 17.86 10.11
N ALA A 6 -30.41 18.24 9.05
CA ALA A 6 -30.08 17.82 7.69
C ALA A 6 -28.66 18.27 7.27
N LEU A 7 -28.27 19.51 7.58
CA LEU A 7 -26.93 20.01 7.27
C LEU A 7 -25.84 19.29 8.08
N LEU A 8 -26.10 18.95 9.35
CA LEU A 8 -25.17 18.19 10.17
C LEU A 8 -24.98 16.75 9.64
N SER A 9 -26.07 16.12 9.18
CA SER A 9 -26.02 14.78 8.57
C SER A 9 -25.22 14.77 7.26
N ILE A 10 -25.41 15.76 6.40
CA ILE A 10 -24.63 15.91 5.17
C ILE A 10 -23.16 16.17 5.50
N ALA A 11 -22.88 17.01 6.51
CA ALA A 11 -21.53 17.30 6.95
C ALA A 11 -20.82 16.04 7.45
N VAL A 12 -21.45 15.17 8.26
CA VAL A 12 -20.84 13.94 8.76
C VAL A 12 -20.45 12.97 7.61
N ILE A 13 -21.27 12.88 6.56
CA ILE A 13 -21.00 12.02 5.40
C ILE A 13 -19.94 12.64 4.47
N ALA A 14 -19.95 13.97 4.30
CA ALA A 14 -19.00 14.69 3.44
C ALA A 14 -17.67 14.99 4.13
N TYR A 15 -17.62 15.03 5.47
CA TYR A 15 -16.43 15.30 6.27
C TYR A 15 -15.22 14.41 5.94
N PRO A 16 -15.37 13.08 5.74
CA PRO A 16 -14.25 12.28 5.26
C PRO A 16 -13.76 12.72 3.87
N PHE A 17 -14.64 13.18 2.97
CA PHE A 17 -14.26 13.66 1.63
C PHE A 17 -13.53 15.02 1.64
N LEU A 18 -13.86 15.91 2.59
CA LEU A 18 -13.16 17.19 2.74
C LEU A 18 -11.75 17.04 3.35
N ARG A 19 -11.43 15.90 3.96
CA ARG A 19 -10.07 15.55 4.46
C ARG A 19 -9.30 14.78 3.38
N SER A 20 -9.23 15.36 2.18
CA SER A 20 -8.79 14.74 0.91
C SER A 20 -7.31 14.30 0.88
N GLU A 21 -6.45 14.89 1.71
CA GLU A 21 -5.01 14.55 1.80
C GLU A 21 -4.80 13.05 2.07
N LYS A 22 -5.65 12.44 2.91
CA LYS A 22 -5.54 11.01 3.26
C LYS A 22 -6.06 10.07 2.17
N TYR A 23 -7.03 10.51 1.37
CA TYR A 23 -7.59 9.69 0.29
C TYR A 23 -6.69 9.67 -0.95
N LYS A 24 -6.03 10.80 -1.24
CA LYS A 24 -5.08 10.90 -2.35
C LYS A 24 -3.93 9.90 -2.18
N SER A 25 -3.36 9.79 -0.98
CA SER A 25 -2.28 8.84 -0.70
C SER A 25 -2.72 7.37 -0.76
N ILE A 26 -3.95 7.03 -0.34
CA ILE A 26 -4.49 5.68 -0.47
C ILE A 26 -4.69 5.31 -1.95
N PHE A 27 -5.22 6.23 -2.75
CA PHE A 27 -5.48 6.00 -4.17
C PHE A 27 -4.19 5.90 -4.99
N GLU A 28 -3.21 6.79 -4.74
CA GLU A 28 -1.87 6.71 -5.34
C GLU A 28 -1.15 5.39 -4.96
N LYS A 29 -1.33 4.94 -3.71
CA LYS A 29 -0.77 3.68 -3.20
C LYS A 29 -1.42 2.45 -3.84
N LEU A 30 -2.74 2.46 -4.05
CA LEU A 30 -3.43 1.41 -4.82
C LEU A 30 -2.90 1.37 -6.26
N GLY A 31 -2.83 2.53 -6.93
CA GLY A 31 -2.30 2.61 -8.29
C GLY A 31 -0.84 2.13 -8.41
N THR A 32 -0.04 2.34 -7.36
CA THR A 32 1.33 1.83 -7.29
C THR A 32 1.37 0.31 -7.11
N ARG A 33 0.50 -0.26 -6.28
CA ARG A 33 0.41 -1.72 -6.08
C ARG A 33 -0.08 -2.42 -7.35
N ASP A 34 -1.10 -1.89 -8.00
CA ASP A 34 -1.63 -2.44 -9.26
C ASP A 34 -0.59 -2.41 -10.38
N LYS A 35 0.23 -1.35 -10.43
CA LYS A 35 1.36 -1.27 -11.36
C LYS A 35 2.41 -2.36 -11.08
N ILE A 36 2.76 -2.59 -9.81
CA ILE A 36 3.71 -3.66 -9.43
C ILE A 36 3.15 -5.04 -9.80
N LEU A 37 1.86 -5.27 -9.58
CA LEU A 37 1.18 -6.51 -9.95
C LEU A 37 1.17 -6.72 -11.47
N ALA A 38 0.83 -5.69 -12.24
CA ALA A 38 0.81 -5.75 -13.70
C ALA A 38 2.20 -6.02 -14.28
N GLU A 39 3.25 -5.37 -13.75
CA GLU A 39 4.63 -5.62 -14.18
C GLU A 39 5.08 -7.05 -13.86
N ARG A 40 4.71 -7.59 -12.70
CA ARG A 40 5.02 -8.98 -12.37
C ARG A 40 4.32 -9.96 -13.31
N LEU A 41 3.05 -9.74 -13.63
CA LEU A 41 2.31 -10.56 -14.59
C LEU A 41 2.98 -10.52 -15.97
N ARG A 42 3.39 -9.34 -16.42
CA ARG A 42 4.11 -9.15 -17.68
C ARG A 42 5.44 -9.93 -17.71
N ILE A 43 6.16 -9.99 -16.61
CA ILE A 43 7.39 -10.81 -16.49
C ILE A 43 7.06 -12.30 -16.69
N TYR A 44 5.98 -12.81 -16.10
CA TYR A 44 5.58 -14.20 -16.31
C TYR A 44 5.16 -14.48 -17.75
N SER A 45 4.48 -13.55 -18.42
CA SER A 45 4.20 -13.66 -19.85
C SER A 45 5.49 -13.75 -20.67
N LYS A 46 6.49 -12.91 -20.39
CA LYS A 46 7.79 -12.99 -21.08
C LYS A 46 8.49 -14.33 -20.88
N ILE A 47 8.41 -14.92 -19.69
CA ILE A 47 8.98 -16.25 -19.44
C ILE A 47 8.29 -17.29 -20.32
N HIS A 48 6.96 -17.22 -20.43
CA HIS A 48 6.20 -18.11 -21.32
C HIS A 48 6.58 -17.91 -22.79
N ASP A 49 6.81 -16.66 -23.24
CA ASP A 49 7.28 -16.38 -24.59
C ASP A 49 8.66 -17.02 -24.85
N LEU A 50 9.58 -16.97 -23.87
CA LEU A 50 10.88 -17.66 -23.94
C LEU A 50 10.74 -19.19 -24.02
N GLU A 51 9.72 -19.77 -23.38
CA GLU A 51 9.45 -21.22 -23.48
C GLU A 51 8.99 -21.60 -24.90
N ALA A 52 8.25 -20.71 -25.56
CA ALA A 52 7.89 -20.88 -26.97
C ALA A 52 9.11 -20.76 -27.89
N GLU A 53 9.99 -19.79 -27.66
CA GLU A 53 11.25 -19.61 -28.41
C GLU A 53 12.23 -20.79 -28.24
N LEU A 54 12.31 -21.36 -27.03
CA LEU A 54 13.07 -22.59 -26.81
C LEU A 54 12.45 -23.77 -27.58
N SER A 55 11.12 -23.85 -27.62
CA SER A 55 10.39 -24.92 -28.30
C SER A 55 10.46 -24.81 -29.83
N SER A 56 10.55 -23.61 -30.38
CA SER A 56 10.79 -23.37 -31.82
C SER A 56 12.25 -23.59 -32.22
N GLY A 57 13.17 -23.67 -31.25
CA GLY A 57 14.60 -23.81 -31.48
C GLY A 57 15.31 -22.47 -31.77
N ASP A 58 14.62 -21.35 -31.59
CA ASP A 58 15.19 -20.00 -31.75
C ASP A 58 16.14 -19.65 -30.61
N LEU A 59 16.01 -20.33 -29.47
CA LEU A 59 16.82 -20.13 -28.27
C LEU A 59 17.51 -21.42 -27.84
N THR A 60 18.78 -21.35 -27.44
CA THR A 60 19.44 -22.50 -26.81
C THR A 60 18.95 -22.70 -25.38
N ASN A 61 19.05 -23.93 -24.88
CA ASN A 61 18.66 -24.23 -23.50
C ASN A 61 19.47 -23.41 -22.47
N SER A 62 20.74 -23.11 -22.73
CA SER A 62 21.55 -22.25 -21.86
C SER A 62 21.07 -20.81 -21.82
N GLU A 63 20.74 -20.24 -22.99
CA GLU A 63 20.23 -18.87 -23.10
C GLU A 63 18.85 -18.74 -22.43
N PHE A 64 17.98 -19.72 -22.67
CA PHE A 64 16.68 -19.82 -22.02
C PHE A 64 16.81 -19.77 -20.49
N LEU A 65 17.67 -20.62 -19.91
CA LEU A 65 17.84 -20.69 -18.46
C LEU A 65 18.34 -19.36 -17.89
N LEU A 66 19.32 -18.74 -18.54
CA LEU A 66 19.89 -17.46 -18.12
C LEU A 66 18.84 -16.34 -18.13
N MET A 67 18.11 -16.18 -19.23
CA MET A 67 17.08 -15.15 -19.38
C MET A 67 15.90 -15.37 -18.43
N ARG A 68 15.46 -16.63 -18.29
CA ARG A 68 14.39 -16.99 -17.35
C ARG A 68 14.77 -16.67 -15.91
N ASP A 69 16.00 -16.95 -15.51
CA ASP A 69 16.44 -16.75 -14.13
C ASP A 69 16.58 -15.26 -13.81
N GLU A 70 17.04 -14.42 -14.75
CA GLU A 70 17.03 -12.96 -14.62
C GLU A 70 15.60 -12.41 -14.45
N LEU A 71 14.66 -12.90 -15.25
CA LEU A 71 13.24 -12.54 -15.15
C LEU A 71 12.65 -12.98 -13.81
N ARG A 72 12.97 -14.19 -13.33
CA ARG A 72 12.52 -14.68 -12.02
C ARG A 72 13.06 -13.84 -10.87
N MET A 73 14.34 -13.45 -10.92
CA MET A 73 14.92 -12.54 -9.94
C MET A 73 14.20 -11.19 -9.93
N SER A 74 13.89 -10.66 -11.11
CA SER A 74 13.12 -9.42 -11.26
C SER A 74 11.71 -9.53 -10.67
N ALA A 75 11.01 -10.63 -10.93
CA ALA A 75 9.70 -10.92 -10.34
C ALA A 75 9.77 -11.03 -8.81
N ALA A 76 10.81 -11.67 -8.26
CA ALA A 76 11.03 -11.79 -6.83
C ALA A 76 11.28 -10.42 -6.17
N LYS A 77 11.99 -9.51 -6.85
CA LYS A 77 12.18 -8.13 -6.37
C LYS A 77 10.85 -7.38 -6.29
N LEU A 78 9.98 -7.50 -7.29
CA LEU A 78 8.64 -6.91 -7.28
C LEU A 78 7.76 -7.51 -6.18
N LEU A 79 7.85 -8.82 -5.94
CA LEU A 79 7.15 -9.48 -4.84
C LEU A 79 7.59 -8.90 -3.49
N LYS A 80 8.91 -8.69 -3.29
CA LYS A 80 9.43 -8.06 -2.08
C LYS A 80 8.83 -6.66 -1.88
N GLN A 81 8.78 -5.84 -2.94
CA GLN A 81 8.17 -4.51 -2.91
C GLN A 81 6.65 -4.54 -2.62
N GLU A 82 5.94 -5.59 -3.04
CA GLU A 82 4.53 -5.78 -2.67
C GLU A 82 4.35 -6.17 -1.19
N SER A 83 5.29 -6.97 -0.67
CA SER A 83 5.22 -7.54 0.68
C SER A 83 5.70 -6.60 1.79
N GLU A 84 6.56 -5.63 1.44
CA GLU A 84 7.08 -4.67 2.41
C GLU A 84 5.94 -3.72 2.81
N PRO A 85 5.51 -3.73 4.09
CA PRO A 85 4.58 -2.73 4.55
C PRO A 85 5.23 -1.36 4.33
N PRO A 86 4.49 -0.37 3.80
CA PRO A 86 5.06 0.96 3.66
C PRO A 86 5.44 1.40 5.06
N ILE A 87 6.69 1.80 5.26
CA ILE A 87 7.20 2.38 6.50
C ILE A 87 6.13 3.33 7.01
N SER A 88 5.41 2.89 8.04
CA SER A 88 4.27 3.61 8.54
C SER A 88 4.82 4.79 9.32
N VAL A 89 4.89 5.94 8.68
CA VAL A 89 5.00 7.23 9.38
C VAL A 89 3.89 7.34 10.46
N SER A 90 2.79 6.61 10.28
CA SER A 90 1.71 6.42 11.25
C SER A 90 2.09 5.68 12.54
N GLY A 91 3.19 4.91 12.61
CA GLY A 91 3.60 4.23 13.84
C GLY A 91 4.03 5.23 14.91
N ASN A 92 4.93 6.15 14.54
CA ASN A 92 5.40 7.22 15.43
C ASN A 92 4.28 8.21 15.78
N GLU A 93 3.40 8.53 14.83
CA GLU A 93 2.29 9.46 15.07
C GLU A 93 1.22 8.85 16.00
N LEU A 94 0.97 7.54 15.88
CA LEU A 94 0.07 6.81 16.77
C LEU A 94 0.67 6.63 18.17
N GLU A 95 1.95 6.30 18.27
CA GLU A 95 2.64 6.23 19.56
C GLU A 95 2.67 7.59 20.27
N ALA A 96 2.89 8.68 19.54
CA ALA A 96 2.83 10.03 20.07
C ALA A 96 1.42 10.40 20.57
N GLU A 97 0.37 10.04 19.83
CA GLU A 97 -1.02 10.29 20.25
C GLU A 97 -1.42 9.41 21.46
N VAL A 98 -0.96 8.16 21.53
CA VAL A 98 -1.16 7.29 22.71
C VAL A 98 -0.43 7.84 23.94
N ALA A 99 0.80 8.35 23.78
CA ALA A 99 1.54 8.99 24.86
C ALA A 99 0.80 10.23 25.39
N ARG A 100 0.27 11.06 24.48
CA ARG A 100 -0.52 12.25 24.82
C ARG A 100 -1.78 11.91 25.62
N GLN A 101 -2.51 10.87 25.21
CA GLN A 101 -3.73 10.44 25.92
C GLN A 101 -3.45 9.85 27.31
N ARG A 102 -2.31 9.16 27.48
CA ARG A 102 -1.87 8.65 28.79
C ARG A 102 -1.53 9.79 29.75
N GLU A 103 -0.86 10.82 29.26
CA GLU A 103 -0.51 11.99 30.06
C GLU A 103 -1.77 12.78 30.50
N GLN A 104 -2.72 12.97 29.58
CA GLN A 104 -4.01 13.61 29.91
C GLN A 104 -4.81 12.81 30.94
N SER A 105 -4.74 11.48 30.88
CA SER A 105 -5.39 10.60 31.86
C SER A 105 -4.76 10.71 33.25
N ARG A 106 -3.43 10.82 33.34
CA ARG A 106 -2.71 11.06 34.61
C ARG A 106 -3.13 12.40 35.24
N GLN A 107 -3.12 13.47 34.46
CA GLN A 107 -3.47 14.81 34.96
C GLN A 107 -4.94 14.88 35.42
N ALA A 108 -5.86 14.23 34.69
CA ALA A 108 -7.26 14.12 35.09
C ALA A 108 -7.50 13.23 36.33
N SER A 109 -6.50 12.44 36.73
CA SER A 109 -6.53 11.63 37.97
C SER A 109 -6.04 12.46 39.16
N GLU A 110 -4.96 13.24 38.97
CA GLU A 110 -4.39 14.13 40.00
C GLU A 110 -5.36 15.27 40.39
N ASP A 111 -6.19 15.75 39.45
CA ASP A 111 -7.19 16.81 39.69
C ASP A 111 -8.45 16.32 40.44
N ARG A 112 -8.60 15.01 40.69
CA ARG A 112 -9.70 14.43 41.49
C ARG A 112 -9.31 14.13 42.94
N ASP A 113 -8.03 14.25 43.27
CA ASP A 113 -7.47 14.01 44.61
C ASP A 113 -7.23 15.33 45.40
N LEU A 114 -7.78 16.45 44.92
CA LEU A 114 -7.89 17.75 45.64
C LEU A 114 -9.35 18.04 46.02
#